data_AF-A0A8T6P4N0-F1
#
_entry.id   AF-A0A8T6P4N0-F1
#
_cell.length_a   1.000
_cell.length_b   1.000
_cell.length_c   1.000
_cell.angle_alpha   90.00
_cell.angle_beta   90.00
_cell.angle_gamma   90.00
#
_symmetry.space_group_name_H-M   'P 1'
#
loop_
_entity.id
_entity.type
_entity.pdbx_description
1 polymer ?
#
loop_
_entity_poly.entity_id
_entity_poly.type
_entity_poly.pdbx_seq_one_letter_code
_entity_poly.pdbx_strand_id
1 'polypeptide(L)'
;MSSKQLRIVMRWGHIVGGSIVAAFVYSGTLRGFDAFVLATQVVVIPALIISGIVMWQLPLINKLLKQAGLKRDPRAEANEAAH
;
A
#
# COMPACT_ATOMS: atom_id res chain seq x y z
N MET A 1 -8.87 6.82 10.19
CA MET A 1 -8.02 7.40 9.13
C MET A 1 -8.84 7.61 7.86
N SER A 2 -8.69 8.76 7.18
CA SER A 2 -9.38 9.00 5.91
C SER A 2 -8.84 8.07 4.80
N SER A 3 -9.70 7.66 3.86
CA SER A 3 -9.31 6.88 2.67
C SER A 3 -8.22 7.58 1.83
N LYS A 4 -8.10 8.91 1.93
CA LYS A 4 -6.98 9.66 1.31
C LYS A 4 -5.67 9.46 2.08
N GLN A 5 -5.70 9.53 3.41
CA GLN A 5 -4.51 9.33 4.26
C GLN A 5 -3.94 7.92 4.11
N LEU A 6 -4.79 6.89 4.07
CA LEU A 6 -4.34 5.51 3.89
C LEU A 6 -3.54 5.33 2.58
N ARG A 7 -4.01 5.93 1.48
CA ARG A 7 -3.33 5.89 0.18
C ARG A 7 -2.00 6.64 0.21
N ILE A 8 -1.94 7.76 0.93
CA ILE A 8 -0.69 8.53 1.09
C ILE A 8 0.34 7.71 1.87
N VAL A 9 -0.05 7.11 2.99
CA VAL A 9 0.84 6.27 3.82
C VAL A 9 1.35 5.06 3.03
N MET A 10 0.47 4.33 2.34
CA MET A 10 0.89 3.20 1.51
C MET A 10 1.85 3.62 0.39
N ARG A 11 1.57 4.75 -0.28
CA ARG A 11 2.43 5.25 -1.36
C ARG A 11 3.81 5.63 -0.83
N TRP A 12 3.89 6.37 0.27
CA TRP A 12 5.18 6.74 0.86
C TRP A 12 5.94 5.52 1.39
N GLY A 13 5.27 4.57 2.04
CA GLY A 13 5.89 3.32 2.47
C GLY A 13 6.47 2.52 1.29
N HIS A 14 5.75 2.45 0.17
CA HIS A 14 6.23 1.76 -1.02
C HIS A 14 7.39 2.50 -1.70
N ILE A 15 7.36 3.84 -1.75
CA ILE A 15 8.48 4.64 -2.28
C ILE A 15 9.73 4.40 -1.43
N VAL A 16 9.61 4.45 -0.10
CA VAL A 16 10.74 4.19 0.82
C VAL A 16 11.29 2.78 0.62
N GLY A 17 10.43 1.76 0.55
CA GLY A 17 10.86 0.40 0.27
C GLY A 17 11.57 0.29 -1.09
N GLY A 18 11.04 0.94 -2.13
CA GLY A 18 11.67 1.00 -3.45
C GLY A 18 13.05 1.66 -3.42
N SER A 19 13.22 2.71 -2.62
CA SER A 19 14.52 3.34 -2.39
C SER A 19 15.51 2.40 -1.70
N ILE A 20 15.05 1.57 -0.76
CA ILE A 20 15.89 0.54 -0.13
C ILE A 20 16.34 -0.50 -1.17
N VAL A 21 15.45 -0.92 -2.07
CA VAL A 21 15.82 -1.84 -3.16
C VAL A 21 16.80 -1.18 -4.13
N ALA A 22 16.62 0.09 -4.48
CA ALA A 22 17.57 0.83 -5.30
C ALA A 22 18.96 0.90 -4.62
N ALA A 23 19.00 1.18 -3.31
CA ALA A 23 20.23 1.15 -2.53
C ALA A 23 20.86 -0.26 -2.53
N PHE A 24 20.06 -1.32 -2.40
CA PHE A 24 20.53 -2.70 -2.46
C PHE A 24 21.15 -3.07 -3.82
N VAL A 25 20.58 -2.57 -4.93
CA VAL A 25 21.09 -2.85 -6.29
C VAL A 25 22.34 -2.03 -6.61
N TYR A 26 22.34 -0.74 -6.25
CA TYR A 26 23.38 0.20 -6.70
C TYR A 26 24.47 0.48 -5.68
N SER A 27 24.32 0.10 -4.41
CA SER A 27 25.34 0.28 -3.37
C SER A 27 26.07 -1.03 -3.04
N GLY A 28 27.30 -1.15 -3.55
CA GLY A 28 28.17 -2.29 -3.20
C GLY A 28 28.56 -2.32 -1.71
N THR A 29 28.66 -1.16 -1.06
CA THR A 29 28.98 -1.04 0.38
C THR A 29 27.87 -1.57 1.28
N LEU A 30 26.61 -1.30 0.96
CA LEU A 30 25.48 -1.82 1.74
C LEU A 30 25.27 -3.33 1.54
N ARG A 31 25.61 -3.84 0.36
CA ARG A 31 25.52 -5.28 0.05
C ARG A 31 26.54 -6.13 0.79
N GLY A 32 27.60 -5.52 1.34
CA GLY A 32 28.56 -6.19 2.22
C GLY A 32 28.04 -6.53 3.61
N PHE A 33 26.84 -6.07 3.98
CA PHE A 33 26.21 -6.37 5.26
C PHE A 33 25.15 -7.47 5.10
N ASP A 34 25.46 -8.68 5.57
CA ASP A 34 24.56 -9.85 5.43
C ASP A 34 23.16 -9.61 6.00
N ALA A 35 23.07 -8.90 7.14
CA ALA A 35 21.79 -8.54 7.74
C ALA A 35 20.94 -7.64 6.84
N PHE A 36 21.56 -6.71 6.10
CA PHE A 36 20.88 -5.83 5.16
C PHE A 36 20.39 -6.60 3.93
N VAL A 37 21.21 -7.52 3.42
CA VAL A 37 20.85 -8.40 2.29
C VAL A 37 19.65 -9.27 2.67
N LEU A 38 19.71 -9.93 3.83
CA LEU A 38 18.65 -10.81 4.31
C LEU A 38 17.34 -10.03 4.54
N ALA A 39 17.41 -8.88 5.22
CA ALA A 39 16.24 -8.05 5.45
C ALA A 39 15.61 -7.56 4.13
N THR A 40 16.44 -7.17 3.17
CA THR A 40 15.94 -6.70 1.87
C THR A 40 15.24 -7.82 1.11
N GLN A 41 15.84 -9.01 1.07
CA GLN A 41 15.31 -10.14 0.30
C GLN A 41 14.07 -10.78 0.92
N VAL A 42 14.05 -10.93 2.25
CA VAL A 42 12.98 -11.67 2.96
C VAL A 42 11.85 -10.75 3.42
N VAL A 43 12.14 -9.47 3.67
CA VAL A 43 11.14 -8.53 4.21
C VAL A 43 10.77 -7.47 3.18
N VAL A 44 11.76 -6.70 2.70
CA VAL A 44 11.48 -5.51 1.87
C VAL A 44 10.87 -5.90 0.52
N ILE A 45 11.46 -6.87 -0.18
CA ILE A 45 10.97 -7.30 -1.49
C ILE A 45 9.55 -7.88 -1.40
N PRO A 46 9.25 -8.85 -0.51
CA PRO A 46 7.88 -9.36 -0.36
C PRO A 46 6.88 -8.28 0.06
N ALA A 47 7.25 -7.39 0.99
CA ALA A 47 6.39 -6.28 1.40
C ALA A 47 6.09 -5.30 0.25
N LEU A 48 7.07 -5.03 -0.61
CA LEU A 48 6.88 -4.22 -1.82
C LEU A 48 5.95 -4.90 -2.82
N ILE A 49 6.10 -6.19 -3.06
CA ILE A 49 5.22 -6.95 -3.95
C ILE A 49 3.78 -6.88 -3.45
N ILE A 50 3.56 -7.20 -2.17
CA ILE A 50 2.22 -7.17 -1.56
C ILE A 50 1.63 -5.76 -1.62
N SER A 51 2.39 -4.74 -1.23
CA SER A 51 1.90 -3.35 -1.27
C SER A 51 1.62 -2.87 -2.70
N GLY A 52 2.42 -3.27 -3.69
CA GLY A 52 2.18 -3.00 -5.10
C GLY A 52 0.87 -3.63 -5.60
N ILE A 53 0.65 -4.92 -5.30
CA ILE A 53 -0.58 -5.64 -5.64
C ILE A 53 -1.79 -4.98 -4.98
N VAL A 54 -1.70 -4.68 -3.68
CA VAL A 54 -2.78 -4.03 -2.93
C VAL A 54 -3.11 -2.66 -3.50
N MET A 55 -2.10 -1.85 -3.86
CA MET A 55 -2.33 -0.56 -4.51
C MET A 55 -3.00 -0.70 -5.88
N TRP A 56 -2.64 -1.73 -6.65
CA TRP A 56 -3.27 -2.01 -7.94
C TRP A 56 -4.72 -2.49 -7.79
N GLN A 57 -5.01 -3.32 -6.80
CA GLN A 57 -6.35 -3.89 -6.58
C GLN A 57 -7.26 -3.00 -5.73
N LEU A 58 -6.74 -1.97 -5.04
CA LEU A 58 -7.54 -1.08 -4.20
C LEU A 58 -8.77 -0.46 -4.88
N PRO A 59 -8.73 -0.05 -6.16
CA PRO A 59 -9.90 0.43 -6.89
C PRO A 59 -10.96 -0.66 -7.11
N LEU A 60 -10.52 -1.88 -7.44
CA LEU A 60 -11.39 -3.05 -7.64
C LEU A 60 -12.04 -3.47 -6.32
N ILE A 61 -11.27 -3.57 -5.24
CA ILE A 61 -11.76 -3.88 -3.89
C ILE A 61 -12.80 -2.84 -3.45
N ASN A 62 -12.53 -1.55 -3.66
CA ASN A 62 -13.49 -0.49 -3.35
C ASN A 62 -14.78 -0.60 -4.19
N LYS A 63 -14.70 -1.07 -5.44
CA LYS A 63 -15.87 -1.32 -6.29
C LYS A 63 -16.69 -2.51 -5.78
N LEU A 64 -16.04 -3.62 -5.44
CA LEU A 64 -16.67 -4.82 -4.92
C LEU A 64 -17.33 -4.59 -3.54
N LEU A 65 -16.65 -3.87 -2.64
CA LEU A 65 -17.22 -3.54 -1.31
C LEU A 65 -18.46 -2.63 -1.40
N LYS A 66 -18.51 -1.76 -2.41
CA LYS A 66 -19.73 -0.97 -2.70
C LYS A 66 -20.85 -1.85 -3.24
N GLN A 67 -20.53 -2.76 -4.17
CA GLN A 67 -21.52 -3.68 -4.76
C GLN A 67 -22.06 -4.69 -3.74
N ALA A 68 -21.25 -5.11 -2.78
CA ALA A 68 -21.64 -6.01 -1.69
C ALA A 68 -22.46 -5.31 -0.58
N GLY A 69 -22.75 -4.01 -0.69
CA GLY A 69 -23.50 -3.25 0.33
C GLY A 69 -22.72 -3.01 1.64
N LEU A 70 -21.48 -3.50 1.75
CA LEU A 70 -20.64 -3.38 2.94
C LEU A 70 -20.05 -1.98 3.13
N LYS A 71 -20.12 -1.13 2.09
CA LYS A 71 -19.70 0.27 2.17
C LYS A 71 -20.89 1.16 1.86
N ARG A 72 -21.57 1.64 2.91
CA ARG A 72 -22.67 2.61 2.78
C ARG A 72 -22.17 3.89 2.11
N ASP A 73 -22.96 4.39 1.16
CA ASP A 73 -22.71 5.68 0.55
C ASP A 73 -23.17 6.77 1.54
N PRO A 74 -22.27 7.61 2.07
CA PRO A 74 -22.65 8.68 2.99
C PRO A 74 -23.67 9.65 2.39
N ARG A 75 -23.77 9.71 1.05
CA ARG A 75 -24.77 10.54 0.36
C ARG A 75 -26.16 9.93 0.38
N ALA A 76 -26.28 8.61 0.44
CA ALA A 76 -27.58 7.95 0.57
C ALA A 76 -28.16 8.17 1.97
N GLU A 77 -27.34 8.03 3.02
CA GLU A 77 -27.76 8.31 4.40
C GLU A 77 -28.12 9.79 4.62
N ALA A 78 -27.38 10.73 4.00
CA ALA A 78 -27.69 12.15 4.09
C ALA A 78 -29.01 12.54 3.41
N ASN A 79 -29.42 11.82 2.36
CA ASN A 79 -30.70 12.05 1.68
C ASN A 79 -31.88 11.39 2.41
N GLU A 80 -31.67 10.24 3.07
CA GLU A 80 -32.69 9.62 3.94
C GLU A 80 -32.92 10.41 5.23
N ALA A 81 -31.89 11.01 5.83
CA ALA A 81 -32.02 11.83 7.04
C ALA A 81 -32.65 13.22 6.79
N ALA A 82 -32.81 13.62 5.52
CA ALA A 82 -33.39 14.89 5.11
C ALA A 82 -34.89 14.80 4.77
N HIS A 83 -35.49 13.61 4.86
CA HIS A 83 -36.91 13.32 4.66
C HIS A 83 -37.58 12.88 5.96
#